data_AF-A0A3N0VK50-F1
#
_entry.id   AF-A0A3N0VK50-F1
#
_cell.length_a   1.000
_cell.length_b   1.000
_cell.length_c   1.000
_cell.angle_alpha   90.00
_cell.angle_beta   90.00
_cell.angle_gamma   90.00
#
_symmetry.space_group_name_H-M   'P 1'
#
loop_
_entity.id
_entity.type
_entity.pdbx_description
1 polymer ?
#
loop_
_entity_poly.entity_id
_entity_poly.type
_entity_poly.pdbx_seq_one_letter_code
_entity_poly.pdbx_strand_id
1 'polypeptide(L)'
;MKPAIVTLALASLLGLIAVSVWASGLQSIVPAIRELLTQPSAGNNPWFIATLADAYFGFLWFWLWVAYKEVRWSARLIWLLLILGLGNMAMAAYALLVLLRLPRGSSVEDFLLRRRPGPR
;
A
#
# COMPACT_ATOMS: atom_id res chain seq x y z
N MET A 1 10.67 -18.41 2.05
CA MET A 1 10.58 -16.93 1.98
C MET A 1 9.49 -16.45 1.02
N LYS A 2 9.58 -16.71 -0.28
CA LYS A 2 8.51 -16.39 -1.25
C LYS A 2 7.07 -16.73 -0.78
N PRO A 3 6.76 -17.93 -0.24
CA PRO A 3 5.41 -18.23 0.23
C PRO A 3 4.98 -17.35 1.41
N ALA A 4 5.89 -16.99 2.33
CA ALA A 4 5.55 -16.14 3.47
C ALA A 4 5.16 -14.72 3.03
N ILE A 5 5.89 -14.13 2.09
CA ILE A 5 5.56 -12.80 1.54
C ILE A 5 4.23 -12.83 0.79
N VAL A 6 3.98 -13.90 0.02
CA VAL A 6 2.69 -14.10 -0.65
C VAL A 6 1.55 -14.20 0.36
N THR A 7 1.71 -15.02 1.40
CA THR A 7 0.70 -15.17 2.47
C THR A 7 0.43 -13.85 3.15
N LEU A 8 1.46 -13.09 3.52
CA LEU A 8 1.30 -11.78 4.13
C LEU A 8 0.56 -10.82 3.21
N ALA A 9 0.96 -10.72 1.94
CA ALA A 9 0.32 -9.81 1.00
C ALA A 9 -1.16 -10.18 0.74
N LEU A 10 -1.47 -11.48 0.62
CA LEU A 10 -2.85 -11.95 0.49
C LEU A 10 -3.67 -11.67 1.76
N ALA A 11 -3.11 -11.95 2.94
CA ALA A 11 -3.76 -11.68 4.22
C ALA A 11 -4.05 -10.19 4.40
N SER A 12 -3.08 -9.32 4.08
CA SER A 12 -3.27 -7.87 4.10
C SER A 12 -4.35 -7.43 3.11
N LEU A 13 -4.32 -7.92 1.87
CA LEU A 13 -5.29 -7.52 0.84
C LEU A 13 -6.72 -7.95 1.22
N LEU A 14 -6.91 -9.23 1.53
CA LEU A 14 -8.21 -9.79 1.90
C LEU A 14 -8.72 -9.19 3.22
N GLY A 15 -7.84 -9.03 4.21
CA GLY A 15 -8.19 -8.42 5.49
C GLY A 15 -8.66 -6.98 5.33
N LEU A 16 -7.95 -6.16 4.54
CA LEU A 16 -8.34 -4.77 4.32
C LEU A 16 -9.62 -4.66 3.52
N ILE A 17 -9.85 -5.52 2.52
CA ILE A 17 -11.12 -5.57 1.79
C ILE A 17 -12.24 -5.91 2.76
N ALA A 18 -12.07 -6.95 3.58
CA ALA A 18 -13.08 -7.38 4.55
C ALA A 18 -13.40 -6.27 5.56
N VAL A 19 -12.39 -5.62 6.14
CA VAL A 19 -12.58 -4.50 7.07
C VAL A 19 -13.25 -3.31 6.39
N SER A 20 -12.88 -2.99 5.15
CA SER A 20 -13.48 -1.87 4.41
C SER A 20 -14.94 -2.12 4.07
N VAL A 21 -15.28 -3.36 3.66
CA VAL A 21 -16.67 -3.78 3.40
C VAL A 21 -17.48 -3.76 4.69
N TRP A 22 -16.95 -4.32 5.77
CA TRP A 22 -17.60 -4.31 7.08
C TRP A 22 -17.88 -2.88 7.56
N ALA A 23 -16.87 -2.00 7.53
CA ALA A 23 -17.02 -0.60 7.92
C ALA A 23 -18.04 0.13 7.04
N SER A 24 -17.97 -0.07 5.72
CA SER A 24 -18.92 0.53 4.76
C SER A 24 -20.36 0.03 4.97
N GLY A 25 -20.53 -1.18 5.48
CA GLY A 25 -21.84 -1.73 5.86
C GLY A 25 -22.44 -1.08 7.11
N LEU A 26 -21.61 -0.49 7.99
CA LEU A 26 -22.06 0.26 9.16
C LEU A 26 -22.30 1.74 8.83
N GLN A 27 -21.36 2.35 8.12
CA GLN A 27 -21.43 3.73 7.69
C GLN A 27 -20.60 3.96 6.44
N SER A 28 -21.10 4.81 5.53
CA SER A 28 -20.27 5.27 4.41
C SER A 28 -19.10 6.11 4.93
N ILE A 29 -18.03 6.21 4.14
CA ILE A 29 -16.84 6.99 4.51
C ILE A 29 -17.08 8.52 4.46
N VAL A 30 -18.12 8.97 3.75
CA VAL A 30 -18.35 10.41 3.49
C VAL A 30 -18.62 11.20 4.78
N PRO A 31 -19.51 10.77 5.69
CA PRO A 31 -19.67 11.41 7.00
C PRO A 31 -18.38 11.49 7.81
N ALA A 32 -17.59 10.40 7.85
CA ALA A 32 -16.33 10.37 8.60
C ALA A 32 -15.32 11.39 8.06
N ILE A 33 -15.21 11.51 6.73
CA ILE A 33 -14.36 12.55 6.10
C ILE A 33 -14.89 13.94 6.43
N ARG A 34 -16.20 14.16 6.32
CA ARG A 34 -16.80 15.48 6.60
C ARG A 34 -16.56 15.91 8.04
N GLU A 35 -16.70 15.00 8.99
CA GLU A 35 -16.47 15.26 10.42
C GLU A 35 -15.03 15.69 10.69
N LEU A 36 -14.05 14.98 10.12
CA LEU A 36 -12.64 15.35 10.25
C LEU A 36 -12.32 16.73 9.68
N LEU A 37 -12.98 17.11 8.59
CA LEU A 37 -12.78 18.42 7.95
C LEU A 37 -13.46 19.57 8.70
N THR A 38 -14.64 19.35 9.28
CA THR A 38 -15.41 20.42 9.94
C THR A 38 -15.13 20.53 11.44
N GLN A 39 -14.76 19.44 12.10
CA GLN A 39 -14.54 19.38 13.55
C GLN A 39 -13.28 18.56 13.90
N PRO A 40 -12.08 19.03 13.50
CA PRO A 40 -10.83 18.28 13.68
C PRO A 40 -10.44 18.07 15.15
N SER A 41 -10.96 18.87 16.08
CA SER A 41 -10.69 18.77 17.52
C SER A 41 -11.75 18.00 18.31
N ALA A 42 -12.81 17.52 17.66
CA ALA A 42 -13.88 16.81 18.35
C ALA A 42 -13.47 15.38 18.69
N GLY A 43 -13.83 14.92 19.90
CA GLY A 43 -13.60 13.54 20.33
C GLY A 43 -12.14 13.09 20.14
N ASN A 44 -11.96 12.00 19.40
CA ASN A 44 -10.65 11.41 19.11
C ASN A 44 -10.05 11.83 17.75
N ASN A 45 -10.66 12.82 17.07
CA ASN A 45 -10.23 13.28 15.75
C ASN A 45 -8.76 13.73 15.70
N PRO A 46 -8.18 14.40 16.72
CA PRO A 46 -6.76 14.76 16.69
C PRO A 46 -5.83 13.55 16.54
N TRP A 47 -6.08 12.47 17.30
CA TRP A 47 -5.29 11.24 17.22
C TRP A 47 -5.57 10.47 15.93
N PHE A 48 -6.82 10.52 15.44
CA PHE A 48 -7.15 9.94 14.14
C PHE A 48 -6.36 10.64 13.01
N ILE A 49 -6.30 11.97 13.02
CA ILE A 49 -5.51 12.75 12.06
C ILE A 49 -4.01 12.41 12.18
N ALA A 50 -3.49 12.31 13.40
CA ALA A 50 -2.08 11.97 13.63
C ALA A 50 -1.71 10.59 13.08
N THR A 51 -2.54 9.57 13.34
CA THR A 51 -2.31 8.21 12.83
C THR A 51 -2.55 8.09 11.33
N LEU A 52 -3.50 8.87 10.78
CA LEU A 52 -3.68 8.97 9.33
C LEU A 52 -2.46 9.60 8.66
N ALA A 53 -1.92 10.68 9.23
CA ALA A 53 -0.69 11.31 8.73
C ALA A 53 0.49 10.34 8.76
N ASP A 54 0.69 9.64 9.88
CA ASP A 54 1.73 8.60 10.01
C ASP A 54 1.62 7.52 8.92
N ALA A 55 0.41 7.01 8.69
CA ALA A 55 0.16 6.04 7.62
C ALA A 55 0.53 6.58 6.23
N TYR A 56 0.16 7.84 5.92
CA TYR A 56 0.47 8.46 4.62
C TYR A 56 1.97 8.74 4.43
N PHE A 57 2.71 9.08 5.49
CA PHE A 57 4.17 9.13 5.41
C PHE A 57 4.76 7.75 5.14
N GLY A 58 4.22 6.69 5.77
CA GLY A 58 4.56 5.31 5.44
C GLY A 58 4.30 4.96 3.97
N PHE A 59 3.18 5.41 3.42
CA PHE A 59 2.83 5.24 2.00
C PHE A 59 3.85 5.92 1.07
N LEU A 60 4.31 7.12 1.41
CA LEU A 60 5.34 7.83 0.63
C LEU A 60 6.69 7.11 0.69
N TRP A 61 7.08 6.59 1.85
CA TRP A 61 8.29 5.79 1.99
C TRP A 61 8.25 4.51 1.16
N PHE A 62 7.13 3.79 1.20
CA PHE A 62 6.96 2.60 0.36
C PHE A 62 6.91 2.96 -1.13
N TRP A 63 6.24 4.06 -1.49
CA TRP A 63 6.23 4.55 -2.86
C TRP A 63 7.65 4.88 -3.35
N LEU A 64 8.52 5.43 -2.51
CA LEU A 64 9.92 5.68 -2.89
C LEU A 64 10.64 4.37 -3.26
N TRP A 65 10.37 3.29 -2.54
CA TRP A 65 10.85 1.95 -2.89
C TRP A 65 10.27 1.47 -4.24
N VAL A 66 8.97 1.67 -4.49
CA VAL A 66 8.36 1.40 -5.80
C VAL A 66 9.00 2.24 -6.91
N ALA A 67 9.25 3.52 -6.67
CA ALA A 67 9.87 4.43 -7.61
C ALA A 67 11.31 4.01 -7.96
N TYR A 68 12.05 3.47 -6.99
CA TYR A 68 13.35 2.85 -7.22
C TYR A 68 13.25 1.60 -8.12
N LYS A 69 12.25 0.74 -7.87
CA LYS A 69 12.02 -0.51 -8.63
C LYS A 69 11.55 -0.26 -10.07
N GLU A 70 10.66 0.71 -10.27
CA GLU A 70 10.08 1.02 -11.57
C GLU A 70 10.99 1.88 -12.44
N VAL A 71 11.15 1.50 -13.71
CA VAL A 71 11.98 2.24 -14.68
C VAL A 71 11.23 3.43 -15.28
N ARG A 72 9.95 3.24 -15.60
CA ARG A 72 9.13 4.22 -16.32
C ARG A 72 8.49 5.19 -15.35
N TRP A 73 8.65 6.50 -15.61
CA TRP A 73 7.99 7.54 -14.83
C TRP A 73 6.47 7.41 -14.78
N SER A 74 5.83 7.00 -15.87
CA SER A 74 4.38 6.73 -15.89
C SER A 74 3.97 5.65 -14.89
N ALA A 75 4.73 4.55 -14.78
CA ALA A 75 4.46 3.50 -13.81
C ALA A 75 4.62 4.03 -12.37
N ARG A 76 5.62 4.87 -12.11
CA ARG A 76 5.83 5.50 -10.79
C ARG A 76 4.64 6.38 -10.39
N LEU A 77 4.13 7.18 -11.31
CA LEU A 77 2.99 8.07 -11.08
C LEU A 77 1.70 7.28 -10.86
N ILE A 78 1.45 6.24 -11.67
CA ILE A 78 0.29 5.37 -11.49
C ILE A 78 0.33 4.72 -10.10
N TRP A 79 1.47 4.18 -9.70
CA TRP A 79 1.60 3.59 -8.36
C TRP A 79 1.50 4.60 -7.23
N LEU A 80 1.95 5.85 -7.43
CA LEU A 80 1.75 6.92 -6.45
C LEU A 80 0.26 7.13 -6.19
N LEU A 81 -0.52 7.32 -7.26
CA LEU A 81 -1.96 7.57 -7.17
C LEU A 81 -2.70 6.37 -6.55
N LEU A 82 -2.33 5.15 -6.95
CA LEU A 82 -2.91 3.94 -6.38
C LEU A 82 -2.57 3.79 -4.89
N ILE A 83 -1.34 4.06 -4.47
CA ILE A 83 -0.91 3.94 -3.07
C ILE A 83 -1.55 5.03 -2.20
N LEU A 84 -1.63 6.27 -2.67
CA LEU A 84 -2.29 7.34 -1.91
C LEU A 84 -3.81 7.16 -1.83
N GLY A 85 -4.43 6.55 -2.85
CA GLY A 85 -5.89 6.33 -2.88
C GLY A 85 -6.34 5.04 -2.17
N LEU A 86 -5.62 3.93 -2.36
CA LEU A 86 -5.99 2.59 -1.86
C LEU A 86 -5.12 2.13 -0.68
N GLY A 87 -4.08 2.88 -0.33
CA GLY A 87 -3.18 2.59 0.77
C GLY A 87 -2.53 1.20 0.68
N ASN A 88 -2.61 0.48 1.78
CA ASN A 88 -2.02 -0.85 1.94
C ASN A 88 -2.55 -1.91 0.94
N MET A 89 -3.75 -1.73 0.36
CA MET A 89 -4.26 -2.66 -0.67
C MET A 89 -3.42 -2.57 -1.95
N ALA A 90 -3.08 -1.36 -2.39
CA ALA A 90 -2.23 -1.15 -3.57
C ALA A 90 -0.81 -1.67 -3.32
N MET A 91 -0.28 -1.48 -2.10
CA MET A 91 1.05 -1.98 -1.73
C MET A 91 1.11 -3.52 -1.72
N ALA A 92 0.07 -4.18 -1.18
CA ALA A 92 -0.06 -5.64 -1.24
C ALA A 92 -0.18 -6.14 -2.69
N ALA A 93 -1.01 -5.49 -3.52
CA ALA A 93 -1.13 -5.81 -4.93
C ALA A 93 0.20 -5.65 -5.68
N TYR A 94 0.95 -4.57 -5.42
CA TYR A 94 2.28 -4.36 -5.98
C TYR A 94 3.24 -5.49 -5.60
N ALA A 95 3.30 -5.85 -4.32
CA ALA A 95 4.14 -6.93 -3.84
C ALA A 95 3.81 -8.26 -4.54
N LEU A 96 2.52 -8.60 -4.68
CA LEU A 96 2.07 -9.78 -5.42
C LEU A 96 2.51 -9.74 -6.89
N LEU A 97 2.33 -8.60 -7.57
CA LEU A 97 2.78 -8.43 -8.95
C LEU A 97 4.28 -8.64 -9.12
N VAL A 98 5.10 -8.13 -8.19
CA VAL A 98 6.55 -8.38 -8.20
C VAL A 98 6.85 -9.88 -8.01
N LEU A 99 6.19 -10.53 -7.06
CA LEU A 99 6.41 -11.95 -6.76
C LEU A 99 6.00 -12.89 -7.91
N LEU A 100 4.94 -12.53 -8.65
CA LEU A 100 4.49 -13.27 -9.84
C LEU A 100 5.51 -13.21 -10.98
N ARG A 101 6.29 -12.12 -11.08
CA ARG A 101 7.34 -11.96 -12.08
C ARG A 101 8.64 -12.69 -11.71
N LEU A 102 8.80 -13.12 -10.45
CA LEU A 102 10.02 -13.77 -9.99
C LEU A 102 10.03 -15.28 -10.27
N PRO A 103 11.18 -15.87 -10.70
CA PRO A 103 11.33 -17.32 -10.88
C PRO A 103 11.05 -18.12 -9.60
N ARG A 104 10.78 -19.42 -9.77
CA ARG A 104 10.76 -20.38 -8.66
C ARG A 104 12.18 -20.49 -8.07
N GLY A 105 12.32 -20.36 -6.75
CA GLY A 105 13.62 -20.33 -6.06
C GLY A 105 14.27 -18.95 -5.87
N SER A 106 13.55 -17.87 -6.20
CA SER A 106 14.00 -16.49 -5.94
C SER A 106 14.18 -16.19 -4.45
N SER A 107 15.19 -15.40 -4.13
CA SER A 107 15.52 -14.98 -2.76
C SER A 107 14.74 -13.72 -2.35
N VAL A 108 14.97 -13.23 -1.13
CA VAL A 108 14.35 -11.98 -0.65
C VAL A 108 14.98 -10.76 -1.33
N GLU A 109 16.26 -10.82 -1.65
CA GLU A 109 16.99 -9.77 -2.36
C GLU A 109 16.41 -9.54 -3.75
N ASP A 110 16.01 -10.60 -4.45
CA ASP A 110 15.31 -10.53 -5.73
C ASP A 110 13.99 -9.75 -5.64
N PHE A 111 13.29 -9.87 -4.51
CA PHE A 111 12.07 -9.14 -4.24
C PHE A 111 12.37 -7.68 -3.87
N LEU A 112 13.33 -7.43 -2.97
CA LEU A 112 13.63 -6.10 -2.44
C LEU A 112 14.36 -5.20 -3.43
N LEU A 113 15.30 -5.74 -4.20
CA LEU A 113 16.20 -4.97 -5.05
C LEU A 113 15.70 -4.90 -6.48
N ARG A 114 16.03 -3.80 -7.17
CA ARG A 114 15.85 -3.72 -8.62
C ARG A 114 16.88 -4.61 -9.29
N ARG A 115 16.43 -5.56 -10.11
CA ARG A 115 17.34 -6.36 -10.93
C ARG A 115 18.05 -5.45 -11.93
N ARG A 116 19.39 -5.40 -11.84
CA ARG A 116 20.22 -4.77 -12.87
C ARG A 116 20.16 -5.66 -14.13
N PRO A 117 20.01 -5.10 -15.34
CA PRO A 117 20.33 -5.85 -16.54
C PRO A 117 21.79 -6.33 -16.40
N GLY A 118 22.04 -7.62 -16.58
CA GLY A 118 23.41 -8.14 -16.60
C GLY A 118 24.23 -7.43 -17.70
N PRO A 119 25.57 -7.37 -17.56
CA PRO A 119 26.41 -6.87 -18.65
C PRO A 119 26.15 -7.74 -19.89
N ARG A 120 25.86 -7.07 -21.02
CA ARG A 120 25.69 -7.71 -22.32
C ARG A 120 27.03 -8.19 -22.85
#